data_AF-A0A8S2W483-F1
#
_entry.id   AF-A0A8S2W483-F1
#
_cell.length_a   1.000
_cell.length_b   1.000
_cell.length_c   1.000
_cell.angle_alpha   90.00
_cell.angle_beta   90.00
_cell.angle_gamma   90.00
#
_symmetry.space_group_name_H-M   'P 1'
#
loop_
_entity.id
_entity.type
_entity.pdbx_description
1 polymer ?
#
loop_
_entity_poly.entity_id
_entity_poly.type
_entity_poly.pdbx_seq_one_letter_code
_entity_poly.pdbx_strand_id
1 'polypeptide(L)'
;MAKKALLQTHDVVAQEVYGDGTIRVTPSYLGHNTLPTETNIDNDYNGHNGNELNDNRGDGVSDTLCDVTRVRLVQFQRNTDEPLGITLRMTENKRCVVSRILNGGMIHRQGTLHVGDEIKEINGKPVSNHPIQYLQQMLRDARGSITFKIIPSYRSQPPPCDIYVKALFNYDPKDDDLIPCAQAGIKFSIGDILQIISKDDHNWWQGKKIIPSKNIDESIINDYYGTYDNSPAGLIPSPELQEWRIATNAIEQARDGN
;
A
#
# COMPACT_ATOMS: atom_id res chain seq x y z
N MET A 1 -50.40 8.08 22.41
CA MET A 1 -49.90 6.70 22.16
C MET A 1 -48.47 6.79 21.66
N ALA A 2 -47.49 6.48 22.50
CA ALA A 2 -46.08 6.56 22.16
C ALA A 2 -45.64 5.31 21.36
N LYS A 3 -45.05 5.50 20.19
CA LYS A 3 -44.35 4.43 19.46
C LYS A 3 -42.91 4.37 19.97
N LYS A 4 -42.61 3.39 20.83
CA LYS A 4 -41.23 2.99 21.15
C LYS A 4 -40.61 2.41 19.88
N ALA A 5 -39.60 3.08 19.32
CA ALA A 5 -38.69 2.44 18.37
C ALA A 5 -37.64 1.68 19.19
N LEU A 6 -37.71 0.35 19.20
CA LEU A 6 -36.61 -0.50 19.63
C LEU A 6 -35.51 -0.41 18.56
N LEU A 7 -34.34 0.10 18.90
CA LEU A 7 -33.13 -0.13 18.12
C LEU A 7 -32.73 -1.59 18.35
N GLN A 8 -33.05 -2.46 17.40
CA GLN A 8 -32.52 -3.82 17.35
C GLN A 8 -31.30 -3.81 16.43
N THR A 9 -30.11 -3.74 17.02
CA THR A 9 -28.86 -3.99 16.29
C THR A 9 -28.77 -5.49 16.05
N HIS A 10 -28.96 -5.93 14.80
CA HIS A 10 -28.51 -7.25 14.40
C HIS A 10 -27.02 -7.12 14.10
N ASP A 11 -26.18 -7.59 15.02
CA ASP A 11 -24.80 -7.92 14.67
C ASP A 11 -24.88 -9.05 13.64
N VAL A 12 -24.53 -8.74 12.40
CA VAL A 12 -24.28 -9.77 11.39
C VAL A 12 -22.92 -10.36 11.75
N VAL A 13 -22.94 -11.40 12.60
CA VAL A 13 -21.78 -12.28 12.76
C VAL A 13 -21.53 -12.89 11.38
N ALA A 14 -20.48 -12.44 10.70
CA ALA A 14 -19.99 -13.11 9.50
C ALA A 14 -19.49 -14.50 9.94
N GLN A 15 -20.34 -15.51 9.80
CA GLN A 15 -19.94 -16.89 10.00
C GLN A 15 -19.15 -17.31 8.75
N GLU A 16 -17.86 -17.55 8.90
CA GLU A 16 -17.04 -18.13 7.83
C GLU A 16 -17.55 -19.54 7.52
N VAL A 17 -18.33 -19.68 6.45
CA VAL A 17 -18.76 -20.98 5.94
C VAL A 17 -17.72 -21.48 4.94
N TYR A 18 -16.58 -21.97 5.44
CA TYR A 18 -15.70 -22.82 4.63
C TYR A 18 -16.30 -24.22 4.63
N GLY A 19 -17.11 -24.54 3.62
CA GLY A 19 -17.41 -25.93 3.29
C GLY A 19 -16.18 -26.61 2.67
N ASP A 20 -16.04 -27.91 2.89
CA ASP A 20 -14.93 -28.80 2.48
C ASP A 20 -14.74 -28.93 0.94
N GLY A 21 -15.40 -28.09 0.16
CA GLY A 21 -15.28 -28.00 -1.31
C GLY A 21 -15.06 -26.59 -1.84
N THR A 22 -14.73 -25.60 -1.01
CA THR A 22 -14.46 -24.23 -1.47
C THR A 22 -13.05 -24.12 -2.08
N ILE A 23 -12.99 -23.76 -3.37
CA ILE A 23 -11.72 -23.50 -4.08
C ILE A 23 -11.05 -22.26 -3.48
N ARG A 24 -9.90 -22.45 -2.83
CA ARG A 24 -9.04 -21.35 -2.38
C ARG A 24 -8.46 -20.63 -3.60
N VAL A 25 -8.94 -19.42 -3.89
CA VAL A 25 -8.33 -18.49 -4.86
C VAL A 25 -7.15 -17.70 -4.28
N THR A 26 -6.80 -17.95 -3.02
CA THR A 26 -5.55 -17.50 -2.40
C THR A 26 -4.48 -18.57 -2.58
N PRO A 27 -3.29 -18.27 -3.15
CA PRO A 27 -2.21 -19.23 -3.25
C PRO A 27 -1.86 -19.77 -1.87
N SER A 28 -2.07 -21.07 -1.67
CA SER A 28 -1.69 -21.76 -0.44
C SER A 28 -0.20 -22.05 -0.48
N TYR A 29 0.56 -21.44 0.43
CA TYR A 29 1.94 -21.82 0.67
C TYR A 29 1.95 -23.03 1.62
N LEU A 30 2.04 -24.21 1.04
CA LEU A 30 2.55 -25.41 1.70
C LEU A 30 3.75 -25.87 0.89
N GLY A 31 4.92 -25.81 1.53
CA GLY A 31 6.15 -26.27 0.95
C GLY A 31 6.17 -27.79 0.83
N HIS A 32 6.56 -28.26 -0.35
CA HIS A 32 7.54 -29.33 -0.43
C HIS A 32 8.22 -29.23 -1.80
N ASN A 33 9.54 -29.09 -1.80
CA ASN A 33 10.34 -29.25 -2.98
C ASN A 33 10.18 -30.68 -3.51
N THR A 34 9.78 -30.81 -4.77
CA THR A 34 10.41 -31.77 -5.68
C THR A 34 10.78 -31.01 -6.94
N LEU A 35 11.99 -30.43 -6.95
CA LEU A 35 12.70 -30.24 -8.21
C LEU A 35 13.02 -31.63 -8.77
N PRO A 36 12.73 -31.91 -10.05
CA PRO A 36 13.54 -32.84 -10.80
C PRO A 36 14.72 -32.06 -11.37
N THR A 37 15.90 -32.21 -10.78
CA THR A 37 17.14 -31.93 -11.52
C THR A 37 17.48 -33.21 -12.28
N GLU A 38 17.57 -33.07 -13.60
CA GLU A 38 18.02 -34.10 -14.53
C GLU A 38 19.41 -34.64 -14.12
N THR A 39 19.58 -35.96 -14.10
CA THR A 39 20.52 -36.70 -14.99
C THR A 39 20.48 -38.20 -14.68
N ASN A 40 20.04 -38.96 -15.69
CA ASN A 40 20.55 -40.24 -16.19
C ASN A 40 21.16 -41.31 -15.24
N ILE A 41 20.48 -42.47 -15.24
CA ILE A 41 20.99 -43.82 -15.60
C ILE A 41 21.87 -44.58 -14.59
N ASP A 42 21.28 -45.71 -14.16
CA ASP A 42 21.81 -47.06 -13.88
C ASP A 42 22.36 -47.50 -12.49
N ASN A 43 21.63 -48.51 -11.98
CA ASN A 43 22.11 -49.82 -11.52
C ASN A 43 22.68 -50.01 -10.10
N ASP A 44 21.81 -50.60 -9.27
CA ASP A 44 21.90 -52.00 -8.77
C ASP A 44 22.59 -52.32 -7.42
N TYR A 45 21.94 -53.26 -6.72
CA TYR A 45 22.37 -54.13 -5.60
C TYR A 45 22.42 -53.66 -4.11
N ASN A 46 21.48 -54.25 -3.35
CA ASN A 46 21.57 -54.98 -2.06
C ASN A 46 22.42 -54.49 -0.86
N GLY A 47 21.80 -54.57 0.33
CA GLY A 47 22.40 -55.32 1.46
C GLY A 47 22.48 -54.67 2.85
N HIS A 48 21.56 -55.08 3.74
CA HIS A 48 21.75 -55.49 5.15
C HIS A 48 22.68 -54.74 6.15
N ASN A 49 22.07 -54.53 7.34
CA ASN A 49 22.58 -54.67 8.72
C ASN A 49 23.48 -53.59 9.37
N GLY A 50 23.06 -53.19 10.59
CA GLY A 50 23.96 -53.07 11.75
C GLY A 50 23.90 -51.76 12.54
N ASN A 51 23.24 -51.80 13.70
CA ASN A 51 23.66 -51.31 15.02
C ASN A 51 24.67 -50.13 15.14
N GLU A 52 24.29 -49.04 15.83
CA GLU A 52 24.83 -48.63 17.15
C GLU A 52 24.58 -47.15 17.48
N LEU A 53 23.69 -46.95 18.44
CA LEU A 53 23.72 -46.06 19.61
C LEU A 53 24.51 -44.72 19.58
N ASN A 54 23.72 -43.68 19.89
CA ASN A 54 24.02 -42.54 20.78
C ASN A 54 24.79 -41.34 20.18
N ASP A 55 24.08 -40.22 20.01
CA ASP A 55 24.42 -39.01 20.77
C ASP A 55 23.30 -37.96 20.72
N ASN A 56 22.91 -37.50 21.92
CA ASN A 56 22.03 -36.35 22.14
C ASN A 56 22.58 -35.11 21.43
N ARG A 57 21.78 -34.50 20.55
CA ARG A 57 21.81 -33.06 20.25
C ARG A 57 20.46 -32.66 19.65
N GLY A 58 19.85 -31.64 20.26
CA GLY A 58 18.53 -31.16 19.91
C GLY A 58 18.44 -30.76 18.45
N ASP A 59 17.48 -31.36 17.74
CA ASP A 59 17.14 -31.00 16.38
C ASP A 59 16.18 -29.80 16.43
N GLY A 60 16.76 -28.64 16.72
CA GLY A 60 16.18 -27.37 16.32
C GLY A 60 16.31 -27.26 14.81
N VAL A 61 15.35 -27.83 14.09
CA VAL A 61 15.11 -27.47 12.69
C VAL A 61 14.60 -26.03 12.71
N SER A 62 15.55 -25.09 12.81
CA SER A 62 15.36 -23.72 12.34
C SER A 62 15.24 -23.85 10.83
N ASP A 63 14.03 -24.18 10.39
CA ASP A 63 13.55 -24.10 9.04
C ASP A 63 14.00 -22.74 8.49
N THR A 64 15.12 -22.78 7.76
CA THR A 64 15.70 -21.59 7.18
C THR A 64 14.83 -21.32 5.96
N LEU A 65 13.64 -20.80 6.20
CA LEU A 65 12.84 -20.15 5.18
C LEU A 65 13.75 -19.06 4.60
N CYS A 66 14.37 -19.38 3.47
CA CYS A 66 14.89 -18.37 2.57
C CYS A 66 13.67 -17.59 2.11
N ASP A 67 13.30 -16.55 2.87
CA ASP A 67 12.27 -15.58 2.51
C ASP A 67 12.56 -15.15 1.08
N VAL A 68 11.71 -15.58 0.13
CA VAL A 68 11.78 -15.16 -1.28
C VAL A 68 11.45 -13.69 -1.30
N THR A 69 12.47 -12.87 -1.07
CA THR A 69 12.28 -11.45 -0.94
C THR A 69 12.22 -10.89 -2.35
N ARG A 70 11.05 -10.40 -2.76
CA ARG A 70 10.88 -9.79 -4.08
C ARG A 70 11.90 -8.67 -4.28
N VAL A 71 12.73 -8.84 -5.30
CA VAL A 71 13.77 -7.87 -5.67
C VAL A 71 13.24 -6.97 -6.78
N ARG A 72 13.54 -5.67 -6.69
CA ARG A 72 13.24 -4.67 -7.72
C ARG A 72 14.54 -4.13 -8.33
N LEU A 73 14.60 -4.11 -9.66
CA LEU A 73 15.66 -3.43 -10.40
C LEU A 73 15.24 -1.98 -10.63
N VAL A 74 16.06 -1.04 -10.18
CA VAL A 74 15.85 0.39 -10.35
C VAL A 74 16.96 0.92 -11.22
N GLN A 75 16.62 1.64 -12.29
CA GLN A 75 17.59 2.25 -13.19
C GLN A 75 17.27 3.72 -13.38
N PHE A 76 18.29 4.57 -13.31
CA PHE A 76 18.17 5.99 -13.55
C PHE A 76 19.40 6.52 -14.30
N GLN A 77 19.21 7.61 -15.05
CA GLN A 77 20.27 8.29 -15.77
C GLN A 77 20.79 9.47 -14.96
N ARG A 78 22.10 9.49 -14.69
CA ARG A 78 22.80 10.60 -14.05
C ARG A 78 23.64 11.36 -15.08
N ASN A 79 23.08 12.44 -15.60
CA ASN A 79 23.71 13.29 -16.60
C ASN A 79 24.27 14.60 -16.02
N THR A 80 24.07 14.84 -14.72
CA THR A 80 24.40 16.09 -14.02
C THR A 80 25.34 15.83 -12.85
N ASP A 81 26.16 16.81 -12.48
CA ASP A 81 27.05 16.73 -11.31
C ASP A 81 26.31 16.75 -9.96
N GLU A 82 25.01 17.05 -9.98
CA GLU A 82 24.18 17.07 -8.77
C GLU A 82 24.23 15.72 -8.02
N PRO A 83 24.13 15.75 -6.69
CA PRO A 83 24.03 14.54 -5.90
C PRO A 83 22.68 13.86 -6.15
N LEU A 84 22.64 12.53 -6.00
CA LEU A 84 21.41 11.75 -6.12
C LEU A 84 20.31 12.21 -5.14
N GLY A 85 20.71 12.86 -4.04
CA GLY A 85 19.80 13.31 -3.00
C GLY A 85 19.33 12.17 -2.10
N ILE A 86 20.15 11.15 -1.89
CA ILE A 86 19.87 10.05 -0.96
C ILE A 86 20.94 9.97 0.11
N THR A 87 20.55 9.54 1.31
CA THR A 87 21.51 9.12 2.34
C THR A 87 21.33 7.64 2.60
N LEU A 88 22.46 6.95 2.78
CA LEU A 88 22.49 5.52 3.06
C LEU A 88 22.96 5.30 4.49
N ARG A 89 22.42 4.28 5.16
CA ARG A 89 22.89 3.78 6.45
C ARG A 89 23.22 2.30 6.34
N MET A 90 24.20 1.84 7.12
CA MET A 90 24.38 0.41 7.38
C MET A 90 23.69 0.03 8.68
N THR A 91 22.86 -1.01 8.66
CA THR A 91 22.29 -1.61 9.86
C THR A 91 23.30 -2.53 10.54
N GLU A 92 23.04 -2.93 11.78
CA GLU A 92 23.82 -3.93 12.54
C GLU A 92 24.00 -5.25 11.75
N ASN A 93 22.97 -5.66 11.00
CA ASN A 93 22.99 -6.86 10.17
C ASN A 93 23.69 -6.68 8.80
N LYS A 94 24.56 -5.67 8.64
CA LYS A 94 25.28 -5.33 7.39
C LYS A 94 24.37 -5.08 6.17
N ARG A 95 23.15 -4.57 6.40
CA ARG A 95 22.21 -4.20 5.34
C ARG A 95 22.34 -2.73 5.02
N CYS A 96 22.47 -2.39 3.74
CA CYS A 96 22.48 -1.01 3.29
C CYS A 96 21.06 -0.54 3.04
N VAL A 97 20.63 0.49 3.75
CA VAL A 97 19.26 0.98 3.70
C VAL A 97 19.26 2.46 3.36
N VAL A 98 18.34 2.88 2.49
CA VAL A 98 18.07 4.30 2.24
C VAL A 98 17.49 4.91 3.50
N SER A 99 18.23 5.81 4.14
CA SER A 99 17.82 6.46 5.39
C SER A 99 17.06 7.76 5.18
N ARG A 100 17.33 8.48 4.09
CA ARG A 100 16.64 9.73 3.73
C ARG A 100 16.69 9.91 2.22
N ILE A 101 15.67 10.59 1.70
CA ILE A 101 15.64 11.17 0.37
C ILE A 101 15.44 12.68 0.54
N LEU A 102 16.28 13.48 -0.10
CA LEU A 102 16.24 14.94 -0.05
C LEU A 102 15.18 15.44 -1.04
N ASN A 103 14.24 16.26 -0.55
CA ASN A 103 13.21 16.88 -1.38
C ASN A 103 13.85 17.72 -2.50
N GLY A 104 13.33 17.58 -3.71
CA GLY A 104 13.87 18.22 -4.91
C GLY A 104 15.15 17.58 -5.47
N GLY A 105 15.77 16.63 -4.76
CA GLY A 105 16.91 15.86 -5.26
C GLY A 105 16.55 14.99 -6.48
N MET A 106 17.56 14.48 -7.18
CA MET A 106 17.37 13.66 -8.39
C MET A 106 16.43 12.47 -8.15
N ILE A 107 16.68 11.69 -7.09
CA ILE A 107 15.88 10.51 -6.77
C ILE A 107 14.46 10.89 -6.31
N HIS A 108 14.29 12.02 -5.61
CA HIS A 108 12.96 12.52 -5.24
C HIS A 108 12.12 12.87 -6.48
N ARG A 109 12.72 13.61 -7.43
CA ARG A 109 12.03 14.01 -8.67
C ARG A 109 11.64 12.83 -9.54
N GLN A 110 12.41 11.74 -9.51
CA GLN A 110 12.13 10.54 -10.29
C GLN A 110 11.24 9.51 -9.57
N GLY A 111 11.11 9.58 -8.24
CA GLY A 111 10.28 8.64 -7.47
C GLY A 111 10.74 7.17 -7.54
N THR A 112 12.02 6.93 -7.84
CA THR A 112 12.52 5.59 -8.16
C THR A 112 12.82 4.74 -6.91
N LEU A 113 13.22 5.38 -5.82
CA LEU A 113 13.54 4.78 -4.53
C LEU A 113 12.74 5.40 -3.41
N HIS A 114 12.57 4.67 -2.32
CA HIS A 114 11.91 5.13 -1.11
C HIS A 114 12.82 4.99 0.12
N VAL A 115 12.50 5.76 1.16
CA VAL A 115 13.15 5.59 2.46
C VAL A 115 12.80 4.21 3.00
N GLY A 116 13.83 3.50 3.47
CA GLY A 116 13.73 2.13 3.95
C GLY A 116 14.10 1.07 2.91
N ASP A 117 14.15 1.40 1.62
CA ASP A 117 14.59 0.45 0.59
C ASP A 117 15.99 -0.09 0.95
N GLU A 118 16.14 -1.42 0.90
CA GLU A 118 17.41 -2.09 1.13
C GLU A 118 18.13 -2.31 -0.19
N ILE A 119 19.33 -1.75 -0.32
CA ILE A 119 20.14 -1.87 -1.53
C ILE A 119 21.02 -3.11 -1.43
N LYS A 120 20.81 -4.07 -2.34
CA LYS A 120 21.60 -5.30 -2.45
C LYS A 120 22.76 -5.15 -3.41
N GLU A 121 22.56 -4.49 -4.54
CA GLU A 121 23.61 -4.26 -5.53
C GLU A 121 23.56 -2.83 -6.10
N ILE A 122 24.73 -2.30 -6.46
CA ILE A 122 24.88 -1.05 -7.21
C ILE A 122 25.77 -1.36 -8.42
N ASN A 123 25.26 -1.11 -9.63
CA ASN A 123 25.92 -1.40 -10.90
C ASN A 123 26.46 -2.83 -10.97
N GLY A 124 25.65 -3.80 -10.53
CA GLY A 124 26.00 -5.22 -10.48
C GLY A 124 26.98 -5.63 -9.36
N LYS A 125 27.42 -4.70 -8.50
CA LYS A 125 28.32 -5.00 -7.38
C LYS A 125 27.54 -5.18 -6.08
N PRO A 126 27.76 -6.27 -5.32
CA PRO A 126 27.08 -6.51 -4.06
C PRO A 126 27.50 -5.51 -2.98
N VAL A 127 26.52 -5.03 -2.24
CA VAL A 127 26.69 -3.98 -1.23
C VAL A 127 27.16 -4.52 0.13
N SER A 128 26.76 -5.74 0.50
CA SER A 128 27.05 -6.37 1.80
C SER A 128 28.55 -6.48 2.15
N ASN A 129 29.40 -6.48 1.12
CA ASN A 129 30.84 -6.71 1.26
C ASN A 129 31.65 -5.41 1.30
N HIS A 130 31.00 -4.24 1.28
CA HIS A 130 31.66 -2.96 1.16
C HIS A 130 31.25 -1.99 2.28
N PRO A 131 32.20 -1.18 2.80
CA PRO A 131 31.88 -0.15 3.78
C PRO A 131 31.06 0.97 3.16
N ILE A 132 30.24 1.65 3.97
CA ILE A 132 29.33 2.70 3.51
C ILE A 132 30.06 3.85 2.79
N GLN A 133 31.28 4.19 3.24
CA GLN A 133 32.10 5.23 2.62
C GLN A 133 32.48 4.87 1.19
N TYR A 134 32.82 3.60 0.92
CA TYR A 134 33.12 3.12 -0.42
C TYR A 134 31.88 3.22 -1.33
N LEU A 135 30.71 2.86 -0.81
CA LEU A 135 29.45 2.94 -1.55
C LEU A 135 29.07 4.40 -1.87
N GLN A 136 29.24 5.30 -0.90
CA GLN A 136 29.02 6.73 -1.10
C GLN A 136 29.97 7.32 -2.15
N GLN A 137 31.24 6.91 -2.15
CA GLN A 137 32.21 7.32 -3.16
C GLN A 137 31.84 6.77 -4.54
N MET A 138 31.51 5.48 -4.64
CA MET A 138 31.05 4.86 -5.88
C MET A 138 29.82 5.56 -6.48
N LEU A 139 28.85 5.97 -5.65
CA LEU A 139 27.69 6.72 -6.09
C LEU A 139 28.02 8.16 -6.50
N ARG A 140 29.01 8.78 -5.85
CA ARG A 140 29.50 10.12 -6.21
C ARG A 140 30.18 10.12 -7.57
N ASP A 141 30.94 9.08 -7.89
CA ASP A 141 31.73 8.98 -9.11
C ASP A 141 30.95 8.37 -10.29
N ALA A 142 29.85 7.65 -10.01
CA ALA A 142 29.03 7.04 -11.04
C ALA A 142 28.37 8.10 -11.95
N ARG A 143 28.42 7.88 -13.27
CA ARG A 143 27.82 8.73 -14.31
C ARG A 143 27.06 7.89 -15.33
N GLY A 144 26.11 8.50 -16.03
CA GLY A 144 25.28 7.82 -17.03
C GLY A 144 24.28 6.87 -16.38
N SER A 145 24.16 5.66 -16.92
CA SER A 145 23.20 4.67 -16.43
C SER A 145 23.64 4.05 -15.11
N ILE A 146 22.89 4.32 -14.04
CA ILE A 146 23.10 3.73 -12.72
C ILE A 146 21.97 2.75 -12.44
N THR A 147 22.32 1.56 -11.97
CA THR A 147 21.37 0.46 -11.73
C THR A 147 21.51 -0.04 -10.30
N PHE A 148 20.40 -0.05 -9.55
CA PHE A 148 20.34 -0.64 -8.22
C PHE A 148 19.48 -1.90 -8.23
N LYS A 149 19.94 -2.94 -7.54
CA LYS A 149 19.11 -4.08 -7.15
C LYS A 149 18.69 -3.86 -5.70
N ILE A 150 17.39 -3.74 -5.46
CA ILE A 150 16.87 -3.45 -4.13
C ILE A 150 15.89 -4.50 -3.65
N ILE A 151 15.78 -4.64 -2.34
CA ILE A 151 14.59 -5.15 -1.66
C ILE A 151 13.77 -3.93 -1.26
N PRO A 152 12.56 -3.74 -1.80
CA PRO A 152 11.70 -2.65 -1.37
C PRO A 152 11.44 -2.72 0.14
N SER A 153 11.45 -1.58 0.85
CA SER A 153 10.86 -1.59 2.19
C SER A 153 9.37 -1.87 2.03
N TYR A 154 8.88 -2.96 2.62
CA TYR A 154 7.44 -3.15 2.82
C TYR A 154 6.88 -2.19 3.89
N ARG A 155 7.36 -0.94 3.91
CA ARG A 155 6.52 0.21 4.16
C ARG A 155 6.04 0.63 2.79
N SER A 156 5.07 -0.10 2.27
CA SER A 156 4.07 0.56 1.45
C SER A 156 3.65 1.81 2.24
N GLN A 157 3.98 3.02 1.79
CA GLN A 157 2.82 3.87 1.57
C GLN A 157 1.95 3.00 0.68
N PRO A 158 0.79 2.50 1.16
CA PRO A 158 -0.12 1.84 0.23
C PRO A 158 -0.15 2.76 -0.99
N PRO A 159 0.09 2.26 -2.23
CA PRO A 159 -0.15 3.08 -3.41
C PRO A 159 -1.48 3.76 -3.14
N PRO A 160 -1.51 5.13 -3.10
CA PRO A 160 -2.53 5.88 -2.38
C PRO A 160 -3.83 5.14 -2.55
N CYS A 161 -4.31 4.49 -1.48
CA CYS A 161 -5.51 3.68 -1.58
C CYS A 161 -6.56 4.71 -1.95
N ASP A 162 -6.96 4.75 -3.22
CA ASP A 162 -7.96 5.68 -3.67
C ASP A 162 -9.22 5.29 -2.92
N ILE A 163 -9.57 6.11 -1.94
CA ILE A 163 -10.76 5.89 -1.14
C ILE A 163 -11.90 6.51 -1.93
N TYR A 164 -12.81 5.67 -2.39
CA TYR A 164 -14.05 6.13 -3.00
C TYR A 164 -15.19 5.91 -2.03
N VAL A 165 -16.01 6.94 -1.83
CA VAL A 165 -17.22 6.87 -1.01
C VAL A 165 -18.43 7.16 -1.86
N LYS A 166 -19.56 6.53 -1.52
CA LYS A 166 -20.87 6.85 -2.10
C LYS A 166 -21.60 7.81 -1.17
N ALA A 167 -22.05 8.95 -1.68
CA ALA A 167 -22.84 9.90 -0.91
C ALA A 167 -24.18 9.27 -0.50
N LEU A 168 -24.50 9.35 0.80
CA LEU A 168 -25.78 8.89 1.37
C LEU A 168 -26.72 10.03 1.77
N PHE A 169 -26.30 11.27 1.53
CA PHE A 169 -27.10 12.49 1.72
C PHE A 169 -26.78 13.52 0.62
N ASN A 170 -27.62 14.54 0.51
CA ASN A 170 -27.39 15.67 -0.39
C ASN A 170 -26.63 16.76 0.33
N TYR A 171 -25.71 17.42 -0.36
CA TYR A 171 -24.93 18.51 0.18
C TYR A 171 -24.81 19.65 -0.83
N ASP A 172 -25.21 20.85 -0.42
CA ASP A 172 -24.95 22.10 -1.15
C ASP A 172 -24.07 23.01 -0.28
N PRO A 173 -22.81 23.28 -0.68
CA PRO A 173 -21.92 24.19 0.02
C PRO A 173 -22.48 25.60 0.21
N LYS A 174 -23.45 26.02 -0.61
CA LYS A 174 -24.08 27.35 -0.51
C LYS A 174 -25.07 27.45 0.64
N ASP A 175 -25.58 26.31 1.11
CA ASP A 175 -26.55 26.22 2.19
C ASP A 175 -25.85 25.90 3.53
N ASP A 176 -24.51 25.89 3.56
CA ASP A 176 -23.72 25.47 4.73
C ASP A 176 -22.94 26.64 5.31
N ASP A 177 -23.41 27.19 6.44
CA ASP A 177 -22.76 28.31 7.11
C ASP A 177 -21.46 27.93 7.84
N LEU A 178 -21.20 26.63 8.03
CA LEU A 178 -20.01 26.14 8.74
C LEU A 178 -18.82 25.93 7.80
N ILE A 179 -19.02 25.95 6.49
CA ILE A 179 -17.93 25.76 5.53
C ILE A 179 -17.00 26.99 5.54
N PRO A 180 -15.66 26.80 5.59
CA PRO A 180 -14.73 27.93 5.57
C PRO A 180 -14.84 28.80 4.31
N CYS A 181 -15.16 28.18 3.18
CA CYS A 181 -15.37 28.86 1.90
C CYS A 181 -16.32 28.04 1.02
N ALA A 182 -17.55 28.54 0.80
CA ALA A 182 -18.57 27.84 0.00
C ALA A 182 -18.11 27.53 -1.44
N GLN A 183 -17.26 28.40 -2.02
CA GLN A 183 -16.71 28.21 -3.37
C GLN A 183 -15.73 27.04 -3.45
N ALA A 184 -15.11 26.66 -2.32
CA ALA A 184 -14.22 25.51 -2.25
C ALA A 184 -14.99 24.20 -2.01
N GLY A 185 -16.29 24.25 -1.69
CA GLY A 185 -17.08 23.07 -1.41
C GLY A 185 -17.53 22.32 -2.67
N ILE A 186 -17.68 21.01 -2.56
CA ILE A 186 -18.19 20.15 -3.64
C ILE A 186 -19.66 19.88 -3.40
N LYS A 187 -20.52 20.35 -4.31
CA LYS A 187 -21.94 19.97 -4.32
C LYS A 187 -22.10 18.52 -4.77
N PHE A 188 -22.86 17.73 -4.01
CA PHE A 188 -23.18 16.35 -4.35
C PHE A 188 -24.60 15.96 -3.93
N SER A 189 -25.09 14.87 -4.51
CA SER A 189 -26.37 14.27 -4.26
C SER A 189 -26.22 12.80 -3.89
N ILE A 190 -27.25 12.24 -3.25
CA ILE A 190 -27.28 10.82 -2.89
C ILE A 190 -26.97 9.96 -4.12
N GLY A 191 -26.03 9.03 -3.97
CA GLY A 191 -25.59 8.11 -5.03
C GLY A 191 -24.35 8.57 -5.80
N ASP A 192 -23.94 9.84 -5.69
CA ASP A 192 -22.68 10.30 -6.26
C ASP A 192 -21.48 9.55 -5.65
N ILE A 193 -20.46 9.29 -6.47
CA ILE A 193 -19.19 8.71 -6.03
C ILE A 193 -18.16 9.83 -5.87
N LEU A 194 -17.52 9.88 -4.70
CA LEU A 194 -16.52 10.88 -4.34
C LEU A 194 -15.19 10.16 -4.07
N GLN A 195 -14.12 10.59 -4.75
CA GLN A 195 -12.75 10.20 -4.40
C GLN A 195 -12.29 11.08 -3.23
N ILE A 196 -11.81 10.46 -2.17
CA ILE A 196 -11.26 11.12 -1.00
C ILE A 196 -9.74 11.25 -1.19
N ILE A 197 -9.27 12.50 -1.16
CA ILE A 197 -7.87 12.88 -1.36
C ILE A 197 -7.15 13.05 -0.01
N SER A 198 -7.79 13.68 0.97
CA SER A 198 -7.27 13.82 2.33
C SER A 198 -8.39 13.83 3.37
N LYS A 199 -8.08 13.26 4.54
CA LYS A 199 -8.93 13.19 5.74
C LYS A 199 -8.25 13.83 6.95
N ASP A 200 -7.27 14.70 6.71
CA ASP A 200 -6.42 15.27 7.77
C ASP A 200 -7.19 16.24 8.68
N ASP A 201 -8.25 16.85 8.15
CA ASP A 201 -9.17 17.71 8.89
C ASP A 201 -10.36 16.89 9.41
N HIS A 202 -10.70 17.09 10.69
CA HIS A 202 -11.76 16.34 11.36
C HIS A 202 -13.17 16.70 10.85
N ASN A 203 -13.36 17.91 10.31
CA ASN A 203 -14.64 18.45 9.90
C ASN A 203 -14.78 18.48 8.37
N TRP A 204 -13.70 18.74 7.64
CA TRP A 204 -13.71 19.05 6.20
C TRP A 204 -12.69 18.23 5.42
N TRP A 205 -13.15 17.12 4.85
CA TRP A 205 -12.31 16.28 3.99
C TRP A 205 -12.10 16.92 2.63
N GLN A 206 -10.97 16.63 2.00
CA GLN A 206 -10.69 17.02 0.62
C GLN A 206 -11.01 15.86 -0.31
N GLY A 207 -11.73 16.12 -1.39
CA GLY A 207 -12.04 15.11 -2.39
C GLY A 207 -12.38 15.67 -3.76
N LYS A 208 -12.84 14.77 -4.64
CA LYS A 208 -13.33 15.08 -5.99
C LYS A 208 -14.55 14.25 -6.29
N LYS A 209 -15.48 14.82 -7.06
CA LYS A 209 -16.65 14.10 -7.55
C LYS A 209 -16.30 13.37 -8.85
N ILE A 210 -16.66 12.09 -8.93
CA ILE A 210 -16.48 11.27 -10.13
C ILE A 210 -17.64 11.54 -11.08
N ILE A 211 -17.34 11.83 -12.34
CA ILE A 211 -18.34 12.02 -13.40
C ILE A 211 -18.33 10.78 -14.29
N PRO A 212 -19.46 10.06 -14.41
CA PRO A 212 -19.57 8.97 -15.37
C PRO A 212 -19.32 9.50 -16.79
N SER A 213 -18.38 8.90 -17.52
CA SER A 213 -18.09 9.30 -18.89
C SER A 213 -19.33 9.05 -19.76
N LYS A 214 -19.90 10.11 -20.34
CA LYS A 214 -21.15 10.01 -21.11
C LYS A 214 -20.97 9.58 -22.57
N ASN A 215 -19.73 9.37 -23.04
CA ASN A 215 -19.46 8.88 -24.39
C ASN A 215 -18.21 8.00 -24.37
N ILE A 216 -18.37 6.69 -24.57
CA ILE A 216 -17.24 5.77 -24.79
C ILE A 216 -17.47 5.10 -26.14
N ASP A 217 -16.65 5.46 -27.13
CA ASP A 217 -16.26 4.54 -28.19
C ASP A 217 -15.45 3.42 -27.50
N GLU A 218 -15.84 2.16 -27.72
CA GLU A 218 -15.37 0.95 -27.01
C GLU A 218 -13.84 0.70 -27.04
N SER A 219 -13.03 1.57 -27.65
CA SER A 219 -11.60 1.38 -27.79
C SER A 219 -10.73 1.99 -26.68
N ILE A 220 -11.29 2.71 -25.69
CA ILE A 220 -10.52 3.28 -24.55
C ILE A 220 -11.06 2.73 -23.23
N ILE A 221 -10.96 1.41 -23.05
CA ILE A 221 -11.34 0.72 -21.81
C ILE A 221 -10.12 0.70 -20.87
N ASN A 222 -9.67 1.86 -20.40
CA ASN A 222 -8.77 1.95 -19.24
C ASN A 222 -9.43 2.64 -18.03
N ASP A 223 -10.60 3.25 -18.19
CA ASP A 223 -11.27 4.05 -17.14
C ASP A 223 -12.44 3.29 -16.52
N TYR A 224 -12.14 2.24 -15.75
CA TYR A 224 -13.14 1.39 -15.07
C TYR A 224 -14.01 2.14 -14.03
N TYR A 225 -13.72 3.42 -13.73
CA TYR A 225 -14.40 4.22 -12.70
C TYR A 225 -14.97 5.57 -13.19
N GLY A 226 -14.90 5.91 -14.48
CA GLY A 226 -15.35 7.21 -15.01
C GLY A 226 -14.28 8.29 -15.02
N THR A 227 -14.60 9.47 -15.56
CA THR A 227 -13.66 10.58 -15.74
C THR A 227 -13.75 11.55 -14.56
N TYR A 228 -12.61 12.00 -14.05
CA TYR A 228 -12.57 13.13 -13.13
C TYR A 228 -12.90 14.41 -13.87
N ASP A 229 -13.58 15.36 -13.21
CA ASP A 229 -13.46 16.73 -13.70
C ASP A 229 -11.99 17.17 -13.53
N ASN A 230 -11.50 18.02 -14.42
CA ASN A 230 -10.16 18.60 -14.27
C ASN A 230 -10.13 19.66 -13.15
N SER A 231 -11.13 19.70 -12.27
CA SER A 231 -11.21 20.68 -11.19
C SER A 231 -10.24 20.30 -10.07
N PRO A 232 -9.76 21.30 -9.32
CA PRO A 232 -9.02 21.04 -8.09
C PRO A 232 -9.87 20.28 -7.07
N ALA A 233 -9.21 19.67 -6.09
CA ALA A 233 -9.91 19.09 -4.95
C ALA A 233 -10.74 20.15 -4.22
N GLY A 234 -11.90 19.76 -3.70
CA GLY A 234 -12.78 20.63 -2.92
C GLY A 234 -13.20 19.98 -1.60
N LEU A 235 -13.84 20.78 -0.75
CA LEU A 235 -14.23 20.41 0.60
C LEU A 235 -15.54 19.62 0.61
N ILE A 236 -15.54 18.55 1.40
CA ILE A 236 -16.67 17.65 1.65
C ILE A 236 -16.80 17.53 3.18
N PRO A 237 -18.02 17.60 3.75
CA PRO A 237 -18.21 17.39 5.18
C PRO A 237 -17.79 15.97 5.57
N SER A 238 -17.03 15.84 6.65
CA SER A 238 -16.62 14.53 7.19
C SER A 238 -17.83 13.75 7.75
N PRO A 239 -17.74 12.41 7.85
CA PRO A 239 -18.73 11.60 8.56
C PRO A 239 -18.97 12.10 9.99
N GLU A 240 -17.91 12.48 10.70
CA GLU A 240 -17.97 12.95 12.08
C GLU A 240 -18.74 14.28 12.19
N LEU A 241 -18.50 15.23 11.26
CA LEU A 241 -19.26 16.47 11.18
C LEU A 241 -20.73 16.20 10.87
N GLN A 242 -21.01 15.25 9.99
CA GLN A 242 -22.38 14.89 9.63
C GLN A 242 -23.12 14.21 10.79
N GLU A 243 -22.46 13.32 11.54
CA GLU A 243 -23.01 12.71 12.74
C GLU A 243 -23.32 13.77 13.81
N TRP A 244 -22.41 14.72 14.02
CA TRP A 244 -22.62 15.83 14.94
C TRP A 244 -23.86 16.67 14.56
N ARG A 245 -24.05 16.98 13.27
CA ARG A 245 -25.24 17.70 12.77
C ARG A 245 -26.54 16.94 13.08
N ILE A 246 -26.55 15.63 12.84
CA ILE A 246 -27.71 14.79 13.12
C ILE A 246 -28.03 14.78 14.62
N ALA A 247 -27.00 14.64 15.47
CA ALA A 247 -27.16 14.64 16.91
C ALA A 247 -27.69 16.00 17.44
N THR A 248 -27.12 17.12 16.99
CA THR A 248 -27.53 18.46 17.41
C THR A 248 -28.97 18.76 17.00
N ASN A 249 -29.34 18.46 15.75
CA ASN A 249 -30.72 18.66 15.27
C ASN A 249 -31.73 17.82 16.07
N ALA A 250 -31.38 16.58 16.43
CA ALA A 250 -32.25 15.73 17.24
C ALA A 250 -32.48 16.30 18.66
N ILE A 251 -31.45 16.91 19.25
CA ILE A 251 -31.54 17.57 20.56
C ILE A 251 -32.41 18.82 20.46
N GLU A 252 -32.25 19.65 19.43
CA GLU A 252 -33.06 20.86 19.24
C GLU A 252 -34.54 20.53 19.05
N GLN A 253 -34.86 19.55 18.20
CA GLN A 253 -36.24 19.08 18.02
C GLN A 253 -36.87 18.53 19.31
N ALA A 254 -36.08 17.90 20.18
CA ALA A 254 -36.55 17.44 21.48
C ALA A 254 -36.82 18.58 22.48
N ARG A 255 -36.19 19.75 22.30
CA ARG A 255 -36.37 20.94 23.16
C ARG A 255 -37.57 21.77 22.74
N ASP A 256 -37.82 21.88 21.44
CA ASP A 256 -38.94 22.65 20.90
C ASP A 256 -40.28 21.89 20.91
N GLY A 257 -40.23 20.57 21.15
CA GLY A 257 -41.40 19.68 21.19
C GLY A 257 -42.07 19.53 22.57
N ASN A 258 -41.74 20.36 23.57
CA ASN A 258 -42.26 20.26 24.94
C ASN A 258 -42.87 21.57 25.45
#